data_AF-A0A973FLQ7-F1
#
_entry.id   AF-A0A973FLQ7-F1
#
_cell.length_a   1.000
_cell.length_b   1.000
_cell.length_c   1.000
_cell.angle_alpha   90.00
_cell.angle_beta   90.00
_cell.angle_gamma   90.00
#
_symmetry.space_group_name_H-M   'P 1'
#
loop_
_entity.id
_entity.type
_entity.pdbx_description
1 polymer ?
#
loop_
_entity_poly.entity_id
_entity_poly.type
_entity_poly.pdbx_seq_one_letter_code
_entity_poly.pdbx_strand_id
1 'polypeptide(L)'
;MLHLIYGDRWWWLFLLSAGALYLFLPAPFIMLGALVQRRGDLLLIGSTALGLAIYLYGGLFVPRLQPAHAAPSTRMLTVMTYNILGNRARADTLVATLRASGADIIAVQELNPAMADAIHT
;
A
#
# COMPACT_ATOMS: atom_id res chain seq x y z
N MET A 1 -12.28 -10.34 7.15
CA MET A 1 -12.95 -11.66 7.20
C MET A 1 -13.68 -11.97 5.89
N LEU A 2 -14.63 -11.16 5.41
CA LEU A 2 -15.31 -11.39 4.11
C LEU A 2 -14.36 -11.40 2.89
N HIS A 3 -13.42 -10.44 2.80
CA HIS A 3 -12.44 -10.40 1.71
C HIS A 3 -11.51 -11.63 1.67
N LEU A 4 -11.18 -12.23 2.82
CA LEU A 4 -10.31 -13.43 2.89
C LEU A 4 -10.97 -14.69 2.32
N ILE A 5 -12.30 -14.75 2.29
CA ILE A 5 -13.07 -15.93 1.86
C ILE A 5 -13.53 -15.78 0.41
N TYR A 6 -13.89 -14.57 -0.02
CA TYR A 6 -14.47 -14.32 -1.35
C TYR A 6 -13.52 -13.63 -2.34
N GLY A 7 -12.38 -13.13 -1.87
CA GLY A 7 -11.41 -12.36 -2.67
C GLY A 7 -12.01 -11.10 -3.29
N ASP A 8 -11.41 -10.65 -4.40
CA ASP A 8 -11.86 -9.48 -5.18
C ASP A 8 -12.89 -9.82 -6.26
N ARG A 9 -13.54 -10.99 -6.19
CA ARG A 9 -14.54 -11.40 -7.21
C ARG A 9 -15.73 -10.46 -7.32
N TRP A 10 -16.02 -9.69 -6.28
CA TRP A 10 -17.15 -8.77 -6.23
C TRP A 10 -16.63 -7.34 -6.12
N TRP A 11 -16.87 -6.55 -7.16
CA TRP A 11 -16.34 -5.19 -7.30
C TRP A 11 -16.65 -4.27 -6.11
N TRP A 12 -17.80 -4.45 -5.46
CA TRP A 12 -18.20 -3.65 -4.30
C TRP A 12 -17.46 -4.04 -3.01
N LEU A 13 -17.09 -5.33 -2.85
CA LEU A 13 -16.21 -5.78 -1.76
C LEU A 13 -14.79 -5.26 -1.96
N PHE A 14 -14.31 -5.24 -3.22
CA PHE A 14 -13.04 -4.60 -3.56
C PHE A 14 -13.05 -3.11 -3.19
N LEU A 15 -14.09 -2.35 -3.57
CA LEU A 15 -14.22 -0.93 -3.20
C LEU A 15 -14.24 -0.73 -1.69
N LEU A 16 -15.00 -1.55 -0.95
CA LEU A 16 -15.06 -1.48 0.50
C LEU A 16 -13.71 -1.78 1.14
N SER A 17 -12.96 -2.76 0.63
CA SER A 17 -11.66 -3.14 1.17
C SER A 17 -10.57 -2.11 0.82
N ALA A 18 -10.50 -1.67 -0.44
CA ALA A 18 -9.56 -0.66 -0.91
C ALA A 18 -9.82 0.71 -0.25
N GLY A 19 -11.10 1.01 -0.01
CA GLY A 19 -11.57 2.25 0.62
C GLY A 19 -11.65 2.18 2.16
N ALA A 20 -11.43 1.01 2.77
CA ALA A 20 -11.82 0.77 4.17
C ALA A 20 -11.18 1.76 5.15
N LEU A 21 -9.91 2.12 4.94
CA LEU A 21 -9.22 3.11 5.76
C LEU A 21 -9.91 4.48 5.71
N TYR A 22 -10.40 4.90 4.54
CA TYR A 22 -11.05 6.20 4.35
C TYR A 22 -12.42 6.28 5.02
N LEU A 23 -13.09 5.15 5.26
CA LEU A 23 -14.35 5.11 6.02
C LEU A 23 -14.17 5.52 7.48
N PHE A 24 -12.96 5.41 8.02
CA PHE A 24 -12.64 5.85 9.38
C PHE A 24 -12.22 7.31 9.47
N LEU A 25 -11.98 7.99 8.33
CA LEU A 25 -11.53 9.38 8.31
C LEU A 25 -12.51 10.36 9.02
N PRO A 26 -13.85 10.19 8.94
CA PRO A 26 -14.78 11.05 9.67
C PRO A 26 -14.77 10.84 11.20
N ALA A 27 -14.34 9.67 11.69
CA ALA A 27 -14.42 9.30 13.10
C ALA A 27 -13.78 10.32 14.08
N PRO A 28 -12.54 10.80 13.88
CA PRO A 28 -11.96 11.84 14.73
C PRO A 28 -12.78 13.13 14.74
N PHE A 29 -13.32 13.56 13.59
CA PHE A 29 -14.13 14.78 13.50
C PHE A 29 -15.48 14.63 14.22
N ILE A 30 -16.12 13.47 14.08
CA ILE A 30 -17.36 13.15 14.81
C ILE A 30 -17.10 13.14 16.31
N MET A 31 -16.01 12.52 16.77
CA MET A 31 -15.65 12.47 18.19
C MET A 31 -15.38 13.88 18.75
N LEU A 32 -14.62 14.72 18.03
CA LEU A 32 -14.37 16.10 18.43
C LEU A 32 -15.66 16.93 18.48
N GLY A 33 -16.50 16.83 17.45
CA GLY A 33 -17.79 17.52 17.41
C GLY A 33 -18.74 17.05 18.52
N ALA A 34 -18.72 15.76 18.84
CA ALA A 34 -19.50 15.17 19.93
C ALA A 34 -19.01 15.66 21.30
N LEU A 35 -17.71 15.82 21.49
CA LEU A 35 -17.11 16.35 22.71
C LEU A 35 -17.53 17.81 22.94
N VAL A 36 -17.49 18.64 21.89
CA VAL A 36 -17.94 20.04 21.94
C VAL A 36 -19.44 20.15 22.24
N GLN A 37 -20.25 19.30 21.61
CA GLN A 37 -21.71 19.31 21.80
C GLN A 37 -22.17 18.51 23.04
N ARG A 38 -21.24 17.89 23.78
CA ARG A 38 -21.51 17.01 24.94
C ARG A 38 -22.54 15.91 24.64
N ARG A 39 -22.48 15.35 23.43
CA ARG A 39 -23.38 14.30 22.95
C ARG A 39 -22.78 12.92 23.19
N GLY A 40 -23.20 12.28 24.28
CA GLY A 40 -22.68 10.98 24.72
C GLY A 40 -22.88 9.84 23.71
N ASP A 41 -23.98 9.86 22.97
CA ASP A 41 -24.29 8.96 21.87
C ASP A 41 -23.24 9.04 20.75
N LEU A 42 -22.93 10.26 20.30
CA LEU A 42 -21.93 10.50 19.25
C LEU A 42 -20.50 10.24 19.75
N LEU A 43 -20.23 10.47 21.03
CA LEU A 43 -18.95 10.13 21.65
C LEU A 43 -18.73 8.62 21.62
N LEU A 44 -19.74 7.81 21.99
CA LEU A 44 -19.65 6.35 21.94
C LEU A 44 -19.42 5.83 20.52
N ILE A 45 -20.15 6.36 19.54
CA ILE A 45 -19.99 5.99 18.12
C ILE A 45 -18.58 6.37 17.64
N GLY A 46 -18.17 7.62 17.87
CA GLY A 46 -16.86 8.13 17.48
C GLY A 46 -15.71 7.36 18.12
N SER A 47 -15.79 7.07 19.42
CA SER A 47 -14.76 6.31 20.14
C SER A 47 -14.67 4.87 19.66
N THR A 48 -15.81 4.23 19.39
CA THR A 48 -15.85 2.85 18.87
C THR A 48 -15.24 2.78 17.48
N ALA A 49 -15.62 3.69 16.59
CA ALA A 49 -15.06 3.76 15.23
C ALA A 49 -13.56 4.07 15.25
N LEU A 50 -13.12 5.01 16.09
CA LEU A 50 -11.71 5.36 16.23
C LEU A 50 -10.89 4.21 16.84
N GLY A 51 -11.42 3.52 17.86
CA GLY A 51 -10.79 2.35 18.45
C GLY A 51 -10.62 1.23 17.42
N LEU A 52 -11.62 0.98 16.58
CA LEU A 52 -11.55 0.01 15.49
C LEU A 52 -10.52 0.42 14.43
N ALA A 53 -10.45 1.71 14.06
CA ALA A 53 -9.46 2.23 13.15
C ALA A 53 -8.02 2.02 13.65
N ILE A 54 -7.77 2.33 14.93
CA ILE A 54 -6.46 2.14 15.57
C ILE A 54 -6.12 0.66 15.64
N TYR A 55 -7.07 -0.21 16.00
CA TYR A 55 -6.86 -1.64 16.06
C TYR A 55 -6.49 -2.24 14.69
N LEU A 56 -7.20 -1.83 13.63
CA LEU A 56 -6.99 -2.38 12.28
C LEU A 56 -5.79 -1.76 11.54
N TYR A 57 -5.54 -0.46 11.72
CA TYR A 57 -4.59 0.29 10.89
C TYR A 57 -3.50 1.01 11.67
N GLY A 58 -3.61 1.11 13.01
CA GLY A 58 -2.68 1.90 13.82
C GLY A 58 -1.22 1.48 13.62
N GLY A 59 -0.95 0.18 13.48
CA GLY A 59 0.39 -0.34 13.22
C GLY A 59 1.03 0.15 11.92
N LEU A 60 0.24 0.58 10.92
CA LEU A 60 0.76 1.15 9.67
C LEU A 60 1.39 2.54 9.87
N PHE A 61 0.97 3.25 10.91
CA PHE A 61 1.42 4.61 11.22
C PHE A 61 2.46 4.66 12.34
N VAL A 62 2.82 3.51 12.93
CA VAL A 62 3.88 3.43 13.94
C VAL A 62 5.24 3.45 13.23
N PRO A 63 6.11 4.43 13.49
CA PRO A 63 7.46 4.44 12.93
C PRO A 63 8.25 3.22 13.38
N ARG A 64 9.00 2.60 12.46
CA ARG A 64 9.99 1.58 12.84
C ARG A 64 11.18 2.28 13.49
N LEU A 65 11.34 2.13 14.80
CA LEU A 65 12.32 2.87 15.60
C LEU A 65 13.78 2.45 15.38
N GLN A 66 14.03 1.33 14.71
CA GLN A 66 15.39 0.89 14.38
C GLN A 66 15.44 0.42 12.92
N PRO A 67 16.29 1.05 12.09
CA PRO A 67 16.71 0.42 10.85
C PRO A 67 17.38 -0.91 11.19
N ALA A 68 17.00 -1.99 10.51
CA ALA A 68 17.76 -3.22 10.58
C ALA A 68 19.16 -2.95 10.04
N HIS A 69 20.16 -2.92 10.91
CA HIS A 69 21.55 -2.78 10.50
C HIS A 69 22.04 -4.16 10.09
N ALA A 70 22.44 -4.29 8.82
CA ALA A 70 23.12 -5.49 8.37
C ALA A 70 24.48 -5.60 9.08
N ALA A 71 24.88 -6.81 9.46
CA ALA A 71 26.23 -7.02 9.99
C ALA A 71 27.28 -6.61 8.91
N PRO A 72 28.48 -6.14 9.30
CA PRO A 72 29.47 -5.58 8.36
C PRO A 72 29.90 -6.51 7.22
N SER A 73 29.71 -7.83 7.36
CA SER A 73 30.05 -8.84 6.37
C SER A 73 28.85 -9.41 5.59
N THR A 74 27.68 -8.79 5.72
CA THR A 74 26.46 -9.27 5.04
C THR A 74 26.49 -8.86 3.58
N ARG A 75 26.23 -9.81 2.67
CA ARG A 75 26.03 -9.51 1.24
C ARG A 75 24.87 -8.53 1.10
N MET A 76 25.14 -7.36 0.52
CA MET A 76 24.09 -6.41 0.16
C MET A 76 23.33 -6.93 -1.05
N LEU A 77 22.00 -6.83 -1.00
CA LEU A 77 21.10 -7.16 -2.10
C LEU A 77 20.41 -5.87 -2.54
N THR A 78 20.62 -5.48 -3.80
CA THR A 78 20.00 -4.30 -4.39
C THR A 78 18.73 -4.70 -5.12
N VAL A 79 17.59 -4.14 -4.70
CA VAL A 79 16.28 -4.46 -5.29
C VAL A 79 15.65 -3.19 -5.87
N MET A 80 15.21 -3.27 -7.12
CA MET A 80 14.47 -2.20 -7.79
C MET A 80 13.05 -2.66 -8.09
N THR A 81 12.09 -1.73 -7.97
CA THR A 81 10.73 -1.91 -8.48
C THR A 81 10.44 -0.83 -9.51
N TYR A 82 9.86 -1.21 -10.66
CA TYR A 82 9.62 -0.29 -11.77
C TYR A 82 8.27 -0.57 -12.43
N ASN A 83 7.40 0.43 -12.47
CA ASN A 83 6.13 0.36 -13.21
C ASN A 83 6.32 1.01 -14.58
N ILE A 84 6.07 0.25 -15.65
CA ILE A 84 6.34 0.70 -17.03
C ILE A 84 5.22 1.55 -17.62
N LEU A 85 4.13 1.76 -16.88
CA LEU A 85 2.95 2.53 -17.29
C LEU A 85 2.42 2.05 -18.65
N GLY A 86 2.28 0.72 -18.78
CA GLY A 86 1.75 -0.01 -19.93
C GLY A 86 2.40 0.31 -21.27
N ASN A 87 1.85 1.30 -21.99
CA ASN A 87 2.07 1.53 -23.43
C ASN A 87 2.90 2.78 -23.75
N ARG A 88 3.46 3.46 -22.74
CA ARG A 88 4.23 4.71 -22.92
C ARG A 88 5.74 4.50 -22.99
N ALA A 89 6.25 3.38 -22.47
CA ALA A 89 7.68 3.10 -22.49
C ALA A 89 8.13 2.58 -23.86
N ARG A 90 9.21 3.17 -24.40
CA ARG A 90 9.94 2.58 -25.53
C ARG A 90 10.77 1.42 -25.00
N ALA A 91 10.69 0.26 -25.68
CA ALA A 91 11.37 -0.97 -25.27
C ALA A 91 12.87 -0.75 -25.03
N ASP A 92 13.55 -0.07 -25.95
CA ASP A 92 14.99 0.17 -25.85
C ASP A 92 15.36 1.03 -24.62
N THR A 93 14.55 2.05 -24.33
CA THR A 93 14.76 2.93 -23.17
C THR A 93 14.50 2.17 -21.87
N LEU A 94 13.50 1.29 -21.84
CA LEU A 94 13.23 0.41 -20.71
C LEU A 94 14.42 -0.51 -20.45
N VAL A 95 14.85 -1.29 -21.45
CA VAL A 95 15.95 -2.25 -21.32
C VAL A 95 17.24 -1.53 -20.89
N ALA A 96 17.55 -0.38 -21.49
CA ALA A 96 18.71 0.41 -21.09
C ALA A 96 18.63 0.86 -19.63
N THR A 97 17.46 1.31 -19.17
CA THR A 97 17.24 1.73 -17.77
C THR A 97 17.39 0.56 -16.80
N LEU A 98 16.78 -0.60 -17.13
CA LEU A 98 16.86 -1.79 -16.30
C LEU A 98 18.32 -2.28 -16.18
N ARG A 99 19.07 -2.35 -17.29
CA ARG A 99 20.48 -2.78 -17.27
C ARG A 99 21.40 -1.77 -16.59
N ALA A 100 21.15 -0.47 -16.76
CA ALA A 100 21.92 0.58 -16.10
C ALA A 100 21.67 0.67 -14.58
N SER A 101 20.56 0.12 -14.08
CA SER A 101 20.24 0.17 -12.65
C SER A 101 21.24 -0.57 -11.75
N GLY A 102 21.92 -1.59 -12.28
CA GLY A 102 22.83 -2.43 -11.51
C GLY A 102 22.16 -3.21 -10.36
N ALA A 103 20.82 -3.29 -10.32
CA ALA A 103 20.10 -4.00 -9.28
C ALA A 103 20.26 -5.52 -9.43
N ASP A 104 20.38 -6.23 -8.30
CA ASP A 104 20.43 -7.69 -8.27
C ASP A 104 19.07 -8.32 -8.59
N ILE A 105 17.97 -7.63 -8.19
CA ILE A 105 16.59 -8.05 -8.46
C ILE A 105 15.79 -6.86 -8.96
N ILE A 106 15.05 -7.06 -10.05
CA ILE A 106 14.16 -6.06 -10.64
C ILE A 106 12.74 -6.64 -10.70
N ALA A 107 11.79 -6.00 -10.01
CA ALA A 107 10.36 -6.30 -10.09
C ALA A 107 9.67 -5.30 -11.04
N VAL A 108 9.08 -5.80 -12.13
CA VAL A 108 8.41 -4.96 -13.14
C VAL A 108 6.89 -5.09 -13.02
N GLN A 109 6.20 -3.95 -13.00
CA GLN A 109 4.72 -3.88 -12.96
C GLN A 109 4.16 -3.35 -14.28
N GLU A 110 2.91 -3.75 -14.58
CA GLU A 110 2.21 -3.40 -15.82
C GLU A 110 2.95 -3.88 -17.09
N LEU A 111 3.68 -4.99 -16.98
CA LEU A 111 4.41 -5.60 -18.09
C LEU A 111 3.45 -6.10 -19.17
N ASN A 112 3.61 -5.59 -20.39
CA ASN A 112 2.90 -6.09 -21.58
C ASN A 112 3.78 -7.11 -22.34
N PRO A 113 3.20 -7.95 -23.22
CA PRO A 113 3.94 -8.98 -23.94
C PRO A 113 5.12 -8.45 -24.76
N ALA A 114 4.94 -7.33 -25.47
CA ALA A 114 6.01 -6.77 -26.30
C ALA A 114 7.21 -6.29 -25.46
N MET A 115 6.96 -5.76 -24.26
CA MET A 115 8.02 -5.36 -23.33
C MET A 115 8.68 -6.55 -22.65
N ALA A 116 7.93 -7.64 -22.42
CA ALA A 116 8.48 -8.88 -21.89
C ALA A 116 9.47 -9.51 -22.87
N ASP A 117 9.11 -9.57 -24.16
CA ASP A 117 9.98 -10.07 -25.23
C ASP A 117 11.27 -9.22 -25.34
N ALA A 118 11.15 -7.90 -25.25
CA ALA A 118 12.31 -7.01 -25.29
C ALA A 118 13.29 -7.20 -24.13
N ILE A 119 12.82 -7.59 -22.94
CA ILE A 119 13.68 -7.85 -21.77
C ILE A 119 14.37 -9.23 -21.87
N HIS A 120 13.74 -10.19 -22.55
CA HIS A 120 14.28 -11.54 -22.74
C HIS A 120 15.49 -11.60 -23.68
N THR A 121 15.69 -10.57 -24.51
CA THR A 121 16.73 -10.52 -25.55
C THR A 121 17.99 -9.81 -25.05
#